data_AF-A0A2P7TM89-F1
#
_entry.id   AF-A0A2P7TM89-F1
#
_cell.length_a   1.000
_cell.length_b   1.000
_cell.length_c   1.000
_cell.angle_alpha   90.00
_cell.angle_beta   90.00
_cell.angle_gamma   90.00
#
_symmetry.space_group_name_H-M   'P 1'
#
loop_
_entity.id
_entity.type
_entity.pdbx_description
1 polymer ?
#
loop_
_entity_poly.entity_id
_entity_poly.type
_entity_poly.pdbx_seq_one_letter_code
_entity_poly.pdbx_strand_id
1 'polypeptide(L)'
;MSKKIITTVGTSIFSNYQDKDKAVRTYPEVSKDYESITTQYKRLENLLASERNNSTYAADIHHTKECITYLWLPFAKEKACAELQTLFAIAQDEKKDIEVILLATDTVLSVVACELIKEWLRENPVIEIKQDNGNVNSIRITKCTFNDNLSATDTTIVKGLQITDPQMFADQGFNNLLIIIKSHIEKGNTALNISGGYKAIIPYVTLFAQLEEIPLKYIYENSDQLITVGNLPFSFDFSYFTDEYLAIEMINPKKEKQNLPSISDFIENLSSADEFKNLKDAFLIIEEDGKVDLSLLGAMLYNKYEESEKENGFNSYSLLGKIMEVKVYEYFQKQFPKGKIVLGQPVGKSVEDHAYDLDVFVEIDEEIWGIEVKPQNVDVLIRDDMSTKKKKETIEYKCEIGAFGSAIACFKEKKLHLLVIMYHHKEPNKFQIENFKSLNKKYNYIRWLWLKPKPNYKGNVNWSVDLSKFKEFNFQTFQWDNFSIKNHQN
;
A
#
# COMPACT_ATOMS: atom_id res chain seq x y z
N MET A 1 -28.76 -12.06 -3.24
CA MET A 1 -27.55 -12.27 -2.41
C MET A 1 -27.65 -11.33 -1.22
N SER A 2 -27.33 -11.84 -0.03
CA SER A 2 -27.31 -11.03 1.19
C SER A 2 -26.12 -10.06 1.17
N LYS A 3 -26.30 -8.86 1.72
CA LYS A 3 -25.23 -7.88 1.89
C LYS A 3 -24.37 -8.28 3.09
N LYS A 4 -23.04 -8.25 2.96
CA LYS A 4 -22.14 -8.63 4.04
C LYS A 4 -21.73 -7.41 4.86
N ILE A 5 -21.94 -7.46 6.18
CA ILE A 5 -21.65 -6.38 7.12
C ILE A 5 -20.59 -6.83 8.11
N ILE A 6 -19.42 -6.19 8.06
CA ILE A 6 -18.35 -6.43 9.04
C ILE A 6 -18.51 -5.38 10.14
N THR A 7 -18.67 -5.82 11.39
CA THR A 7 -18.99 -4.96 12.54
C THR A 7 -17.94 -5.11 13.62
N THR A 8 -17.31 -4.01 14.00
CA THR A 8 -16.46 -3.97 15.20
C THR A 8 -17.32 -3.89 16.46
N VAL A 9 -16.99 -4.68 17.47
CA VAL A 9 -17.81 -4.83 18.68
C VAL A 9 -17.11 -4.26 19.90
N GLY A 10 -17.76 -3.28 20.53
CA GLY A 10 -17.29 -2.66 21.76
C GLY A 10 -17.96 -3.24 23.00
N THR A 11 -17.90 -2.48 24.09
CA THR A 11 -18.50 -2.86 25.38
C THR A 11 -19.81 -2.11 25.66
N SER A 12 -20.40 -1.47 24.64
CA SER A 12 -21.56 -0.59 24.80
C SER A 12 -22.81 -1.31 25.34
N ILE A 13 -22.94 -2.61 25.05
CA ILE A 13 -24.01 -3.46 25.61
C ILE A 13 -23.98 -3.51 27.14
N PHE A 14 -22.78 -3.47 27.75
CA PHE A 14 -22.62 -3.49 29.20
C PHE A 14 -22.77 -2.10 29.79
N SER A 15 -22.11 -1.09 29.20
CA SER A 15 -22.15 0.27 29.75
C SER A 15 -23.56 0.88 29.68
N ASN A 16 -24.35 0.55 28.66
CA ASN A 16 -25.75 0.94 28.58
C ASN A 16 -26.61 0.30 29.67
N TYR A 17 -26.34 -0.96 30.04
CA TYR A 17 -27.04 -1.65 31.12
C TYR A 17 -26.66 -1.13 32.50
N GLN A 18 -25.37 -0.80 32.71
CA GLN A 18 -24.86 -0.32 34.00
C GLN A 18 -25.41 1.05 34.42
N ASP A 19 -25.85 1.88 33.48
CA ASP A 19 -26.57 3.13 33.77
C ASP A 19 -28.00 2.80 34.22
N LYS A 20 -28.15 2.35 35.47
CA LYS A 20 -29.42 1.91 36.05
C LYS A 20 -30.52 2.95 35.86
N ASP A 21 -30.23 4.21 36.14
CA ASP A 21 -31.23 5.27 36.07
C ASP A 21 -31.71 5.49 34.63
N LYS A 22 -30.80 5.45 33.66
CA LYS A 22 -31.17 5.50 32.23
C LYS A 22 -31.90 4.24 31.80
N ALA A 23 -31.42 3.06 32.18
CA ALA A 23 -32.01 1.77 31.84
C ALA A 23 -33.45 1.67 32.36
N VAL A 24 -33.67 1.94 33.64
CA VAL A 24 -35.00 1.90 34.29
C VAL A 24 -35.92 3.00 33.76
N ARG A 25 -35.41 4.22 33.53
CA ARG A 25 -36.22 5.30 32.96
C ARG A 25 -36.69 4.97 31.54
N THR A 26 -35.83 4.34 30.76
CA THR A 26 -36.13 3.99 29.35
C THR A 26 -36.99 2.74 29.25
N TYR A 27 -36.74 1.76 30.13
CA TYR A 27 -37.40 0.46 30.18
C TYR A 27 -37.79 0.12 31.63
N PRO A 28 -38.95 0.63 32.12
CA PRO A 28 -39.38 0.43 33.51
C PRO A 28 -39.45 -1.04 33.94
N GLU A 29 -39.66 -1.97 33.01
CA GLU A 29 -39.69 -3.41 33.23
C GLU A 29 -38.37 -3.95 33.77
N VAL A 30 -37.23 -3.34 33.40
CA VAL A 30 -35.89 -3.70 33.90
C VAL A 30 -35.80 -3.49 35.42
N SER A 31 -36.59 -2.58 35.99
CA SER A 31 -36.46 -2.16 37.41
C SER A 31 -36.81 -3.23 38.44
N LYS A 32 -37.66 -4.20 38.10
CA LYS A 32 -38.16 -5.18 39.07
C LYS A 32 -37.09 -6.18 39.47
N ASP A 33 -36.23 -6.53 38.52
CA ASP A 33 -35.23 -7.61 38.65
C ASP A 33 -33.81 -7.12 38.30
N TYR A 34 -33.55 -5.81 38.32
CA TYR A 34 -32.22 -5.25 37.98
C TYR A 34 -31.14 -5.76 38.93
N GLU A 35 -30.09 -6.33 38.35
CA GLU A 35 -28.90 -6.76 39.07
C GLU A 35 -27.64 -6.09 38.51
N SER A 36 -26.84 -5.47 39.38
CA SER A 36 -25.66 -4.70 38.94
C SER A 36 -24.50 -5.63 38.60
N ILE A 37 -23.99 -5.52 37.37
CA ILE A 37 -22.76 -6.19 36.92
C ILE A 37 -21.49 -5.35 37.16
N THR A 38 -21.56 -4.27 37.93
CA THR A 38 -20.46 -3.28 38.03
C THR A 38 -19.16 -3.89 38.55
N THR A 39 -19.25 -4.81 39.51
CA THR A 39 -18.08 -5.48 40.08
C THR A 39 -17.42 -6.40 39.04
N GLN A 40 -18.22 -7.18 38.33
CA GLN A 40 -17.79 -8.10 37.29
C GLN A 40 -17.18 -7.33 36.13
N TYR A 41 -17.86 -6.28 35.64
CA TYR A 41 -17.37 -5.41 34.57
C TYR A 41 -15.96 -4.89 34.87
N LYS A 42 -15.75 -4.29 36.06
CA LYS A 42 -14.43 -3.75 36.46
C LYS A 42 -13.32 -4.81 36.54
N ARG A 43 -13.67 -6.05 36.90
CA ARG A 43 -12.70 -7.15 36.92
C ARG A 43 -12.33 -7.64 35.53
N LEU A 44 -13.24 -7.50 34.57
CA LEU A 44 -13.10 -8.02 33.21
C LEU A 44 -12.58 -6.98 32.20
N GLU A 45 -12.77 -5.67 32.45
CA GLU A 45 -12.60 -4.60 31.43
C GLU A 45 -11.21 -4.48 30.81
N ASN A 46 -10.17 -4.90 31.53
CA ASN A 46 -8.78 -4.85 31.07
C ASN A 46 -8.16 -6.23 30.81
N LEU A 47 -8.95 -7.31 30.91
CA LEU A 47 -8.45 -8.66 30.67
C LEU A 47 -8.33 -8.93 29.17
N LEU A 48 -7.21 -9.52 28.76
CA LEU A 48 -6.98 -9.98 27.39
C LEU A 48 -7.91 -11.14 27.04
N ALA A 49 -8.22 -11.31 25.75
CA ALA A 49 -9.13 -12.38 25.32
C ALA A 49 -8.62 -13.79 25.69
N SER A 50 -7.31 -13.99 25.85
CA SER A 50 -6.71 -15.25 26.32
C SER A 50 -7.19 -15.67 27.71
N GLU A 51 -7.58 -14.72 28.56
CA GLU A 51 -8.08 -14.98 29.92
C GLU A 51 -9.54 -15.42 29.95
N ARG A 52 -10.23 -15.45 28.81
CA ARG A 52 -11.66 -15.79 28.68
C ARG A 52 -12.02 -17.15 29.27
N ASN A 53 -11.10 -18.12 29.20
CA ASN A 53 -11.32 -19.49 29.70
C ASN A 53 -10.66 -19.74 31.07
N ASN A 54 -10.13 -18.69 31.72
CA ASN A 54 -9.55 -18.81 33.05
C ASN A 54 -10.67 -19.03 34.09
N SER A 55 -10.56 -20.11 34.87
CA SER A 55 -11.56 -20.48 35.89
C SER A 55 -11.79 -19.40 36.95
N THR A 56 -10.81 -18.52 37.19
CA THR A 56 -10.93 -17.40 38.12
C THR A 56 -12.04 -16.42 37.72
N TYR A 57 -12.25 -16.22 36.42
CA TYR A 57 -13.21 -15.24 35.89
C TYR A 57 -14.51 -15.87 35.37
N ALA A 58 -14.61 -17.20 35.38
CA ALA A 58 -15.76 -17.93 34.83
C ALA A 58 -17.09 -17.51 35.46
N ALA A 59 -17.12 -17.31 36.79
CA ALA A 59 -18.31 -16.85 37.50
C ALA A 59 -18.70 -15.41 37.12
N ASP A 60 -17.72 -14.52 37.01
CA ASP A 60 -17.95 -13.11 36.65
C ASP A 60 -18.49 -13.00 35.20
N ILE A 61 -17.92 -13.79 34.27
CA ILE A 61 -18.39 -13.88 32.88
C ILE A 61 -19.80 -14.45 32.80
N HIS A 62 -20.05 -15.58 33.47
CA HIS A 62 -21.36 -16.24 33.47
C HIS A 62 -22.45 -15.31 34.01
N HIS A 63 -22.21 -14.72 35.18
CA HIS A 63 -23.12 -13.76 35.79
C HIS A 63 -23.41 -12.56 34.87
N THR A 64 -22.38 -12.02 34.23
CA THR A 64 -22.54 -10.92 33.27
C THR A 64 -23.40 -11.33 32.08
N LYS A 65 -23.16 -12.52 31.50
CA LYS A 65 -23.99 -13.04 30.39
C LYS A 65 -25.44 -13.22 30.82
N GLU A 66 -25.71 -13.82 31.98
CA GLU A 66 -27.07 -14.04 32.47
C GLU A 66 -27.83 -12.73 32.67
N CYS A 67 -27.21 -11.74 33.31
CA CYS A 67 -27.85 -10.43 33.50
C CYS A 67 -28.20 -9.78 32.15
N ILE A 68 -27.27 -9.79 31.18
CA ILE A 68 -27.54 -9.17 29.89
C ILE A 68 -28.61 -9.94 29.09
N THR A 69 -28.54 -11.27 29.08
CA THR A 69 -29.47 -12.12 28.33
C THR A 69 -30.89 -12.05 28.88
N TYR A 70 -31.07 -12.07 30.20
CA TYR A 70 -32.40 -12.19 30.80
C TYR A 70 -32.97 -10.87 31.31
N LEU A 71 -32.12 -9.91 31.69
CA LEU A 71 -32.55 -8.65 32.32
C LEU A 71 -32.40 -7.43 31.41
N TRP A 72 -31.67 -7.53 30.28
CA TRP A 72 -31.44 -6.40 29.38
C TRP A 72 -31.98 -6.61 27.96
N LEU A 73 -31.45 -7.60 27.24
CA LEU A 73 -31.78 -7.85 25.83
C LEU A 73 -33.28 -8.05 25.53
N PRO A 74 -34.10 -8.71 26.39
CA PRO A 74 -35.53 -8.88 26.12
C PRO A 74 -36.30 -7.56 26.07
N PHE A 75 -35.80 -6.54 26.79
CA PHE A 75 -36.45 -5.23 26.90
C PHE A 75 -35.87 -4.22 25.93
N ALA A 76 -34.54 -4.09 25.91
CA ALA A 76 -33.85 -3.09 25.09
C ALA A 76 -33.75 -3.49 23.61
N LYS A 77 -33.77 -4.79 23.29
CA LYS A 77 -33.75 -5.33 21.92
C LYS A 77 -32.62 -4.72 21.07
N GLU A 78 -32.94 -4.21 19.89
CA GLU A 78 -31.96 -3.59 18.99
C GLU A 78 -31.31 -2.34 19.57
N LYS A 79 -31.93 -1.70 20.58
CA LYS A 79 -31.39 -0.53 21.27
C LYS A 79 -30.47 -0.87 22.44
N ALA A 80 -30.20 -2.16 22.67
CA ALA A 80 -29.31 -2.59 23.75
C ALA A 80 -27.87 -2.08 23.56
N CYS A 81 -27.39 -1.98 22.32
CA CYS A 81 -26.06 -1.51 21.98
C CYS A 81 -25.99 -0.88 20.58
N ALA A 82 -24.91 -0.12 20.32
CA ALA A 82 -24.74 0.60 19.06
C ALA A 82 -24.62 -0.35 17.84
N GLU A 83 -24.04 -1.53 18.05
CA GLU A 83 -23.86 -2.55 17.03
C GLU A 83 -25.22 -3.06 16.52
N LEU A 84 -26.12 -3.46 17.43
CA LEU A 84 -27.46 -3.95 17.06
C LEU A 84 -28.31 -2.86 16.40
N GLN A 85 -28.32 -1.66 16.98
CA GLN A 85 -29.09 -0.53 16.44
C GLN A 85 -28.65 -0.22 15.00
N THR A 86 -27.34 -0.20 14.76
CA THR A 86 -26.80 0.09 13.42
C THR A 86 -27.04 -1.05 12.46
N LEU A 87 -26.92 -2.32 12.88
CA LEU A 87 -27.23 -3.47 12.01
C LEU A 87 -28.68 -3.44 11.53
N PHE A 88 -29.61 -3.06 12.41
CA PHE A 88 -31.03 -2.93 12.06
C PHE A 88 -31.27 -1.78 11.08
N ALA A 89 -30.64 -0.62 11.33
CA ALA A 89 -30.72 0.51 10.41
C ALA A 89 -30.10 0.19 9.04
N ILE A 90 -28.96 -0.51 8.99
CA ILE A 90 -28.31 -0.96 7.75
C ILE A 90 -29.22 -1.92 6.99
N ALA A 91 -29.81 -2.91 7.66
CA ALA A 91 -30.74 -3.83 7.02
C ALA A 91 -31.90 -3.07 6.35
N GLN A 92 -32.48 -2.11 7.06
CA GLN A 92 -33.57 -1.26 6.55
C GLN A 92 -33.15 -0.42 5.33
N ASP A 93 -31.96 0.19 5.38
CA ASP A 93 -31.40 1.01 4.31
C ASP A 93 -31.08 0.19 3.05
N GLU A 94 -30.41 -0.95 3.21
CA GLU A 94 -29.99 -1.81 2.10
C GLU A 94 -31.18 -2.55 1.45
N LYS A 95 -32.31 -2.68 2.16
CA LYS A 95 -33.53 -3.39 1.71
C LYS A 95 -33.25 -4.83 1.24
N LYS A 96 -32.24 -5.46 1.84
CA LYS A 96 -31.75 -6.80 1.52
C LYS A 96 -31.43 -7.55 2.80
N ASP A 97 -31.53 -8.86 2.73
CA ASP A 97 -30.97 -9.76 3.74
C ASP A 97 -29.50 -9.43 3.98
N ILE A 98 -29.05 -9.60 5.23
CA ILE A 98 -27.66 -9.30 5.61
C ILE A 98 -26.97 -10.50 6.27
N GLU A 99 -25.68 -10.62 6.02
CA GLU A 99 -24.77 -11.49 6.75
C GLU A 99 -23.86 -10.64 7.63
N VAL A 100 -23.71 -11.01 8.90
CA VAL A 100 -22.96 -10.24 9.88
C VAL A 100 -21.68 -10.97 10.25
N ILE A 101 -20.57 -10.25 10.30
CA ILE A 101 -19.29 -10.73 10.84
C ILE A 101 -18.91 -9.81 11.99
N LEU A 102 -18.80 -10.38 13.19
CA LEU A 102 -18.46 -9.64 14.40
C LEU A 102 -16.95 -9.71 14.65
N LEU A 103 -16.32 -8.56 14.84
CA LEU A 103 -14.90 -8.43 15.17
C LEU A 103 -14.73 -7.98 16.62
N ALA A 104 -14.09 -8.81 17.44
CA ALA A 104 -13.78 -8.46 18.82
C ALA A 104 -12.39 -7.85 18.93
N THR A 105 -12.23 -6.86 19.80
CA THR A 105 -10.90 -6.47 20.30
C THR A 105 -10.29 -7.61 21.11
N ASP A 106 -8.99 -7.55 21.39
CA ASP A 106 -8.28 -8.54 22.21
C ASP A 106 -8.59 -8.36 23.71
N THR A 107 -9.88 -8.42 24.08
CA THR A 107 -10.36 -8.25 25.45
C THR A 107 -11.52 -9.20 25.76
N VAL A 108 -11.60 -9.65 27.01
CA VAL A 108 -12.67 -10.57 27.46
C VAL A 108 -14.05 -9.96 27.23
N LEU A 109 -14.26 -8.70 27.58
CA LEU A 109 -15.58 -8.07 27.44
C LEU A 109 -16.02 -7.97 25.97
N SER A 110 -15.13 -7.66 25.03
CA SER A 110 -15.50 -7.59 23.61
C SER A 110 -15.87 -8.97 23.07
N VAL A 111 -15.15 -10.03 23.47
CA VAL A 111 -15.51 -11.42 23.14
C VAL A 111 -16.90 -11.77 23.68
N VAL A 112 -17.16 -11.48 24.96
CA VAL A 112 -18.47 -11.75 25.59
C VAL A 112 -19.59 -10.94 24.91
N ALA A 113 -19.34 -9.69 24.50
CA ALA A 113 -20.30 -8.90 23.74
C ALA A 113 -20.63 -9.52 22.38
N CYS A 114 -19.62 -10.00 21.64
CA CYS A 114 -19.82 -10.74 20.39
C CYS A 114 -20.67 -12.00 20.58
N GLU A 115 -20.42 -12.78 21.64
CA GLU A 115 -21.21 -13.96 21.98
C GLU A 115 -22.69 -13.60 22.18
N LEU A 116 -22.96 -12.58 23.01
CA LEU A 116 -24.32 -12.11 23.33
C LEU A 116 -25.05 -11.58 22.09
N ILE A 117 -24.38 -10.77 21.27
CA ILE A 117 -24.95 -10.23 20.02
C ILE A 117 -25.27 -11.39 19.06
N LYS A 118 -24.35 -12.34 18.88
CA LYS A 118 -24.56 -13.49 17.99
C LYS A 118 -25.72 -14.37 18.45
N GLU A 119 -25.81 -14.66 19.75
CA GLU A 119 -26.91 -15.43 20.33
C GLU A 119 -28.25 -14.71 20.10
N TRP A 120 -28.32 -13.41 20.39
CA TRP A 120 -29.53 -12.61 20.21
C TRP A 120 -29.98 -12.52 18.75
N LEU A 121 -29.05 -12.29 17.81
CA LEU A 121 -29.33 -12.24 16.36
C LEU A 121 -29.80 -13.58 15.80
N ARG A 122 -29.31 -14.69 16.36
CA ARG A 122 -29.77 -16.05 15.99
C ARG A 122 -31.22 -16.28 16.42
N GLU A 123 -31.60 -15.78 17.59
CA GLU A 123 -32.96 -15.93 18.14
C GLU A 123 -33.94 -14.91 17.55
N ASN A 124 -33.44 -13.77 17.08
CA ASN A 124 -34.23 -12.67 16.50
C ASN A 124 -33.74 -12.31 15.08
N PRO A 125 -33.77 -13.25 14.11
CA PRO A 125 -33.16 -13.05 12.80
C PRO A 125 -34.01 -12.21 11.84
N VAL A 126 -35.24 -11.85 12.20
CA VAL A 126 -36.19 -11.16 11.32
C VAL A 126 -36.37 -9.71 11.75
N ILE A 127 -36.17 -8.81 10.81
CA ILE A 127 -36.38 -7.36 10.95
C ILE A 127 -37.62 -6.99 10.15
N GLU A 128 -38.67 -6.54 10.83
CA GLU A 128 -39.89 -6.07 10.19
C GLU A 128 -39.76 -4.59 9.79
N ILE A 129 -40.14 -4.28 8.56
CA ILE A 129 -40.12 -2.95 7.98
C ILE A 129 -41.54 -2.56 7.59
N LYS A 130 -42.09 -1.60 8.31
CA LYS A 130 -43.38 -1.00 7.98
C LYS A 130 -43.21 -0.01 6.83
N GLN A 131 -43.97 -0.21 5.76
CA GLN A 131 -44.06 0.71 4.65
C GLN A 131 -45.19 1.73 4.87
N ASP A 132 -45.11 2.88 4.21
CA ASP A 132 -46.09 3.98 4.32
C ASP A 132 -47.51 3.56 3.90
N ASN A 133 -47.63 2.53 3.07
CA ASN A 133 -48.91 1.95 2.63
C ASN A 133 -49.50 0.92 3.62
N GLY A 134 -48.85 0.70 4.77
CA GLY A 134 -49.26 -0.29 5.78
C GLY A 134 -48.74 -1.72 5.53
N ASN A 135 -48.05 -1.99 4.42
CA ASN A 135 -47.44 -3.29 4.18
C ASN A 135 -46.21 -3.49 5.08
N VAL A 136 -46.01 -4.73 5.54
CA VAL A 136 -44.82 -5.13 6.29
C VAL A 136 -43.93 -5.95 5.36
N ASN A 137 -42.73 -5.46 5.09
CA ASN A 137 -41.68 -6.28 4.50
C ASN A 137 -40.80 -6.86 5.63
N SER A 138 -40.17 -8.00 5.39
CA SER A 138 -39.23 -8.58 6.36
C SER A 138 -37.86 -8.75 5.72
N ILE A 139 -36.83 -8.36 6.46
CA ILE A 139 -35.43 -8.60 6.12
C ILE A 139 -34.87 -9.59 7.10
N ARG A 140 -34.03 -10.50 6.62
CA ARG A 140 -33.40 -11.51 7.45
C ARG A 140 -31.93 -11.23 7.66
N ILE A 141 -31.49 -11.42 8.89
CA ILE A 141 -30.09 -11.67 9.21
C ILE A 141 -29.87 -13.15 8.94
N THR A 142 -29.35 -13.45 7.75
CA THR A 142 -29.23 -14.84 7.26
C THR A 142 -28.12 -15.60 7.94
N LYS A 143 -27.12 -14.90 8.47
CA LYS A 143 -25.98 -15.48 9.16
C LYS A 143 -25.32 -14.44 10.07
N CYS A 144 -24.87 -14.87 11.26
CA CYS A 144 -23.98 -14.09 12.12
C CYS A 144 -22.76 -14.95 12.49
N THR A 145 -21.58 -14.54 12.02
CA THR A 145 -20.30 -15.23 12.26
C THR A 145 -19.50 -14.50 13.35
N PHE A 146 -19.03 -15.29 14.31
CA PHE A 146 -18.01 -14.92 15.28
C PHE A 146 -17.25 -16.21 15.63
N ASN A 147 -15.93 -16.18 15.47
CA ASN A 147 -15.01 -17.28 15.77
C ASN A 147 -14.03 -16.82 16.86
N ASP A 148 -14.26 -17.29 18.07
CA ASP A 148 -13.53 -16.96 19.30
C ASP A 148 -12.31 -17.87 19.55
N ASN A 149 -12.05 -18.83 18.66
CA ASN A 149 -10.88 -19.68 18.79
C ASN A 149 -9.61 -18.90 18.41
N LEU A 150 -8.88 -18.41 19.42
CA LEU A 150 -7.62 -17.66 19.26
C LEU A 150 -6.53 -18.43 18.47
N SER A 151 -6.61 -19.75 18.39
CA SER A 151 -5.65 -20.57 17.63
C SER A 151 -6.09 -20.85 16.20
N ALA A 152 -7.33 -20.51 15.83
CA ALA A 152 -7.83 -20.70 14.47
C ALA A 152 -7.32 -19.60 13.53
N THR A 153 -7.06 -19.97 12.28
CA THR A 153 -6.61 -19.04 11.24
C THR A 153 -7.71 -18.09 10.78
N ASP A 154 -8.97 -18.45 11.01
CA ASP A 154 -10.17 -17.68 10.71
C ASP A 154 -10.81 -17.06 11.97
N THR A 155 -10.02 -16.87 13.03
CA THR A 155 -10.48 -16.16 14.23
C THR A 155 -10.92 -14.73 13.88
N THR A 156 -11.95 -14.26 14.56
CA THR A 156 -12.45 -12.87 14.46
C THR A 156 -12.12 -12.06 15.72
N ILE A 157 -11.21 -12.56 16.57
CA ILE A 157 -10.58 -11.79 17.64
C ILE A 157 -9.32 -11.13 17.09
N VAL A 158 -9.25 -9.82 17.15
CA VAL A 158 -8.13 -9.06 16.59
C VAL A 158 -7.00 -8.97 17.61
N LYS A 159 -6.08 -9.94 17.58
CA LYS A 159 -4.93 -10.00 18.48
C LYS A 159 -4.12 -8.69 18.50
N GLY A 160 -3.76 -8.23 19.70
CA GLY A 160 -3.03 -6.98 19.90
C GLY A 160 -3.87 -5.71 19.75
N LEU A 161 -5.14 -5.82 19.35
CA LEU A 161 -6.07 -4.69 19.32
C LEU A 161 -6.62 -4.45 20.73
N GLN A 162 -5.84 -3.78 21.58
CA GLN A 162 -6.11 -3.59 23.00
C GLN A 162 -5.62 -2.22 23.50
N ILE A 163 -6.03 -1.83 24.71
CA ILE A 163 -5.80 -0.46 25.24
C ILE A 163 -4.70 -0.36 26.29
N THR A 164 -4.22 -1.49 26.81
CA THR A 164 -3.22 -1.51 27.89
C THR A 164 -1.79 -1.44 27.36
N ASP A 165 -1.58 -1.78 26.08
CA ASP A 165 -0.30 -1.67 25.37
C ASP A 165 -0.45 -0.91 24.03
N PRO A 166 -0.21 0.42 24.03
CA PRO A 166 -0.26 1.25 22.82
C PRO A 166 0.74 0.81 21.74
N GLN A 167 1.89 0.24 22.13
CA GLN A 167 2.90 -0.20 21.19
C GLN A 167 2.44 -1.46 20.46
N MET A 168 1.88 -2.43 21.19
CA MET A 168 1.28 -3.63 20.59
C MET A 168 0.09 -3.29 19.68
N PHE A 169 -0.73 -2.31 20.08
CA PHE A 169 -1.81 -1.80 19.24
C PHE A 169 -1.28 -1.26 17.89
N ALA A 170 -0.24 -0.43 17.93
CA ALA A 170 0.34 0.19 16.75
C ALA A 170 1.09 -0.82 15.86
N ASP A 171 1.94 -1.65 16.46
CA ASP A 171 2.83 -2.55 15.72
C ASP A 171 2.11 -3.78 15.15
N GLN A 172 1.07 -4.27 15.83
CA GLN A 172 0.42 -5.53 15.49
C GLN A 172 -1.10 -5.42 15.38
N GLY A 173 -1.75 -4.82 16.38
CA GLY A 173 -3.21 -4.79 16.49
C GLY A 173 -3.91 -4.22 15.27
N PHE A 174 -3.38 -3.11 14.74
CA PHE A 174 -3.93 -2.48 13.55
C PHE A 174 -3.75 -3.33 12.28
N ASN A 175 -2.56 -3.87 12.03
CA ASN A 175 -2.31 -4.70 10.85
C ASN A 175 -3.17 -5.97 10.88
N ASN A 176 -3.32 -6.59 12.07
CA ASN A 176 -4.20 -7.74 12.27
C ASN A 176 -5.68 -7.41 11.98
N LEU A 177 -6.15 -6.22 12.39
CA LEU A 177 -7.51 -5.75 12.07
C LEU A 177 -7.74 -5.72 10.56
N LEU A 178 -6.82 -5.10 9.82
CA LEU A 178 -6.93 -4.99 8.37
C LEU A 178 -6.88 -6.36 7.69
N ILE A 179 -6.03 -7.29 8.15
CA ILE A 179 -5.95 -8.66 7.62
C ILE A 179 -7.29 -9.38 7.77
N ILE A 180 -7.89 -9.30 8.96
CA ILE A 180 -9.18 -9.95 9.24
C ILE A 180 -10.31 -9.29 8.44
N ILE A 181 -10.34 -7.96 8.33
CA ILE A 181 -11.34 -7.27 7.49
C ILE A 181 -11.17 -7.76 6.04
N LYS A 182 -9.93 -7.73 5.51
CA LYS A 182 -9.63 -8.10 4.12
C LYS A 182 -10.01 -9.53 3.77
N SER A 183 -9.81 -10.48 4.68
CA SER A 183 -10.20 -11.89 4.45
C SER A 183 -11.71 -12.10 4.31
N HIS A 184 -12.51 -11.12 4.73
CA HIS A 184 -13.98 -11.19 4.70
C HIS A 184 -14.62 -10.30 3.63
N ILE A 185 -13.86 -9.46 2.94
CA ILE A 185 -14.38 -8.55 1.90
C ILE A 185 -14.86 -9.35 0.69
N GLU A 186 -16.05 -8.99 0.22
CA GLU A 186 -16.58 -9.31 -1.10
C GLU A 186 -16.80 -7.99 -1.84
N LYS A 187 -15.97 -7.73 -2.86
CA LYS A 187 -15.98 -6.46 -3.61
C LYS A 187 -17.40 -6.13 -4.11
N GLY A 188 -17.91 -4.95 -3.78
CA GLY A 188 -19.26 -4.49 -4.11
C GLY A 188 -20.39 -5.03 -3.21
N ASN A 189 -20.16 -6.10 -2.44
CA ASN A 189 -21.17 -6.72 -1.57
C ASN A 189 -20.92 -6.48 -0.07
N THR A 190 -19.76 -5.95 0.32
CA THR A 190 -19.43 -5.66 1.71
C THR A 190 -19.71 -4.20 2.10
N ALA A 191 -20.07 -3.97 3.36
CA ALA A 191 -20.03 -2.68 4.04
C ALA A 191 -19.39 -2.84 5.44
N LEU A 192 -18.77 -1.78 5.96
CA LEU A 192 -18.20 -1.78 7.31
C LEU A 192 -19.10 -0.98 8.25
N ASN A 193 -19.49 -1.58 9.37
CA ASN A 193 -20.19 -0.92 10.47
C ASN A 193 -19.18 -0.52 11.54
N ILE A 194 -18.98 0.78 11.70
CA ILE A 194 -18.00 1.37 12.63
C ILE A 194 -18.68 2.15 13.77
N SER A 195 -19.98 1.97 13.99
CA SER A 195 -20.70 2.61 15.11
C SER A 195 -20.25 2.10 16.48
N GLY A 196 -19.85 0.83 16.53
CA GLY A 196 -19.42 0.12 17.74
C GLY A 196 -17.93 -0.18 17.74
N GLY A 197 -17.41 -0.61 18.88
CA GLY A 197 -16.00 -0.96 19.02
C GLY A 197 -15.09 0.14 19.54
N TYR A 198 -13.79 -0.13 19.43
CA TYR A 198 -12.75 0.75 19.97
C TYR A 198 -12.56 1.98 19.08
N LYS A 199 -13.00 3.16 19.54
CA LYS A 199 -13.03 4.41 18.76
C LYS A 199 -11.69 4.79 18.11
N ALA A 200 -10.55 4.37 18.69
CA ALA A 200 -9.24 4.63 18.12
C ALA A 200 -9.04 4.01 16.73
N ILE A 201 -9.82 2.99 16.35
CA ILE A 201 -9.70 2.33 15.04
C ILE A 201 -10.42 3.09 13.92
N ILE A 202 -11.35 3.99 14.25
CA ILE A 202 -12.22 4.65 13.26
C ILE A 202 -11.43 5.36 12.16
N PRO A 203 -10.41 6.19 12.45
CA PRO A 203 -9.64 6.87 11.39
C PRO A 203 -9.00 5.88 10.42
N TYR A 204 -8.48 4.78 10.96
CA TYR A 204 -7.74 3.81 10.18
C TYR A 204 -8.65 2.91 9.33
N VAL A 205 -9.74 2.41 9.91
CA VAL A 205 -10.76 1.66 9.16
C VAL A 205 -11.39 2.56 8.09
N THR A 206 -11.51 3.87 8.36
CA THR A 206 -11.96 4.83 7.35
C THR A 206 -11.00 4.87 6.17
N LEU A 207 -9.70 5.07 6.38
CA LEU A 207 -8.71 5.06 5.31
C LEU A 207 -8.71 3.76 4.50
N PHE A 208 -8.77 2.62 5.19
CA PHE A 208 -8.85 1.31 4.55
C PHE A 208 -10.10 1.19 3.65
N ALA A 209 -11.26 1.61 4.14
CA ALA A 209 -12.49 1.57 3.38
C ALA A 209 -12.45 2.46 2.13
N GLN A 210 -11.78 3.63 2.22
CA GLN A 210 -11.56 4.52 1.08
C GLN A 210 -10.62 3.89 0.04
N LEU A 211 -9.60 3.15 0.48
CA LEU A 211 -8.68 2.42 -0.42
C LEU A 211 -9.37 1.27 -1.16
N GLU A 212 -10.17 0.48 -0.45
CA GLU A 212 -10.86 -0.71 -0.98
C GLU A 212 -12.22 -0.39 -1.60
N GLU A 213 -12.60 0.88 -1.62
CA GLU A 213 -13.86 1.36 -2.17
C GLU A 213 -15.11 0.74 -1.49
N ILE A 214 -15.04 0.62 -0.16
CA ILE A 214 -16.07 -0.01 0.68
C ILE A 214 -16.88 1.06 1.41
N PRO A 215 -18.22 1.02 1.36
CA PRO A 215 -19.04 1.96 2.13
C PRO A 215 -18.90 1.71 3.63
N LEU A 216 -18.68 2.81 4.36
CA LEU A 216 -18.76 2.84 5.83
C LEU A 216 -20.17 3.21 6.26
N LYS A 217 -20.65 2.56 7.31
CA LYS A 217 -21.95 2.79 7.93
C LYS A 217 -21.72 3.16 9.39
N TYR A 218 -22.31 4.26 9.85
CA TYR A 218 -22.28 4.63 11.25
C TYR A 218 -23.56 5.36 11.68
N ILE A 219 -23.91 5.27 12.96
CA ILE A 219 -24.96 6.06 13.59
C ILE A 219 -24.27 7.07 14.52
N TYR A 220 -24.66 8.33 14.43
CA TYR A 220 -24.19 9.38 15.33
C TYR A 220 -24.77 9.20 16.74
N GLU A 221 -23.97 9.45 17.78
CA GLU A 221 -24.41 9.28 19.17
C GLU A 221 -25.69 10.08 19.46
N ASN A 222 -26.70 9.40 20.03
CA ASN A 222 -28.04 9.93 20.32
C ASN A 222 -28.90 10.28 19.08
N SER A 223 -28.57 9.72 17.91
CA SER A 223 -29.40 9.76 16.71
C SER A 223 -29.85 8.35 16.31
N ASP A 224 -30.95 8.27 15.57
CA ASP A 224 -31.37 7.04 14.86
C ASP A 224 -31.00 7.10 13.36
N GLN A 225 -30.34 8.19 12.93
CA GLN A 225 -29.99 8.38 11.53
C GLN A 225 -28.72 7.60 11.17
N LEU A 226 -28.88 6.65 10.24
CA LEU A 226 -27.78 5.97 9.59
C LEU A 226 -27.08 6.94 8.62
N ILE A 227 -25.76 7.03 8.75
CA ILE A 227 -24.91 7.78 7.85
C ILE A 227 -24.07 6.78 7.05
N THR A 228 -24.11 6.93 5.73
CA THR A 228 -23.26 6.17 4.82
C THR A 228 -22.18 7.08 4.28
N VAL A 229 -20.91 6.70 4.50
CA VAL A 229 -19.76 7.38 3.91
C VAL A 229 -19.22 6.49 2.79
N GLY A 230 -19.41 6.94 1.54
CA GLY A 230 -18.80 6.32 0.37
C GLY A 230 -17.37 6.83 0.14
N ASN A 231 -16.81 6.60 -1.04
CA ASN A 231 -15.52 7.16 -1.40
C ASN A 231 -15.60 8.67 -1.55
N LEU A 232 -14.71 9.36 -0.85
CA LEU A 232 -14.55 10.81 -0.87
C LEU A 232 -13.55 11.21 -1.97
N PRO A 233 -13.67 12.43 -2.53
CA PRO A 233 -12.81 12.89 -3.60
C PRO A 233 -11.45 13.41 -3.06
N PHE A 234 -10.69 12.55 -2.39
CA PHE A 234 -9.31 12.84 -1.99
C PHE A 234 -8.35 11.83 -2.60
N SER A 235 -7.08 12.23 -2.74
CA SER A 235 -6.01 11.38 -3.24
C SER A 235 -5.05 10.97 -2.11
N PHE A 236 -4.37 9.85 -2.30
CA PHE A 236 -3.27 9.45 -1.43
C PHE A 236 -1.97 10.13 -1.88
N ASP A 237 -1.11 10.42 -0.91
CA ASP A 237 0.22 10.94 -1.18
C ASP A 237 1.16 9.77 -1.55
N PHE A 238 1.43 9.63 -2.84
CA PHE A 238 2.32 8.59 -3.35
C PHE A 238 3.81 8.96 -3.31
N SER A 239 4.17 10.13 -2.76
CA SER A 239 5.58 10.57 -2.65
C SER A 239 6.44 9.57 -1.89
N TYR A 240 5.89 8.93 -0.86
CA TYR A 240 6.55 7.85 -0.11
C TYR A 240 7.07 6.71 -0.99
N PHE A 241 6.40 6.43 -2.12
CA PHE A 241 6.83 5.40 -3.06
C PHE A 241 7.69 5.95 -4.19
N THR A 242 7.40 7.15 -4.69
CA THR A 242 8.16 7.72 -5.82
C THR A 242 9.58 8.14 -5.41
N ASP A 243 9.69 8.72 -4.22
CA ASP A 243 10.94 9.28 -3.71
C ASP A 243 11.88 8.14 -3.28
N GLU A 244 11.34 7.15 -2.57
CA GLU A 244 12.06 5.99 -2.04
C GLU A 244 11.94 4.72 -2.90
N TYR A 245 11.56 4.86 -4.16
CA TYR A 245 11.20 3.74 -5.04
C TYR A 245 12.19 2.57 -5.01
N LEU A 246 13.50 2.83 -5.00
CA LEU A 246 14.50 1.76 -5.05
C LEU A 246 14.41 0.86 -3.81
N ALA A 247 14.24 1.45 -2.62
CA ALA A 247 14.05 0.70 -1.40
C ALA A 247 12.69 -0.02 -1.45
N ILE A 248 11.62 0.68 -1.83
CA ILE A 248 10.26 0.11 -1.91
C ILE A 248 10.18 -1.08 -2.88
N GLU A 249 10.88 -1.04 -4.01
CA GLU A 249 10.88 -2.14 -4.98
C GLU A 249 11.54 -3.42 -4.43
N MET A 250 12.44 -3.29 -3.43
CA MET A 250 13.01 -4.44 -2.72
C MET A 250 11.96 -5.19 -1.88
N ILE A 251 10.90 -4.50 -1.48
CA ILE A 251 9.79 -5.00 -0.65
C ILE A 251 8.44 -4.97 -1.39
N ASN A 252 8.47 -4.90 -2.74
CA ASN A 252 7.27 -4.94 -3.57
C ASN A 252 6.42 -6.18 -3.21
N PRO A 253 5.07 -6.07 -3.11
CA PRO A 253 4.20 -7.19 -2.72
C PRO A 253 4.31 -8.47 -3.57
N LYS A 254 4.94 -8.40 -4.75
CA LYS A 254 5.23 -9.55 -5.63
C LYS A 254 6.47 -10.34 -5.24
N LYS A 255 7.27 -9.85 -4.29
CA LYS A 255 8.50 -10.51 -3.82
C LYS A 255 8.14 -11.63 -2.84
N GLU A 256 8.87 -12.73 -2.93
CA GLU A 256 8.74 -13.83 -1.96
C GLU A 256 9.42 -13.43 -0.64
N LYS A 257 8.86 -13.82 0.51
CA LYS A 257 9.37 -13.46 1.85
C LYS A 257 10.86 -13.78 2.06
N GLN A 258 11.36 -14.89 1.49
CA GLN A 258 12.76 -15.27 1.56
C GLN A 258 13.71 -14.25 0.89
N ASN A 259 13.22 -13.49 -0.07
CA ASN A 259 14.00 -12.53 -0.87
C ASN A 259 13.88 -11.09 -0.34
N LEU A 260 13.14 -10.87 0.75
CA LEU A 260 13.04 -9.56 1.39
C LEU A 260 14.38 -9.15 2.01
N PRO A 261 14.72 -7.85 1.99
CA PRO A 261 16.00 -7.33 2.46
C PRO A 261 16.09 -7.32 3.98
N SER A 262 17.33 -7.33 4.49
CA SER A 262 17.59 -6.99 5.88
C SER A 262 17.29 -5.50 6.15
N ILE A 263 17.11 -5.13 7.42
CA ILE A 263 16.91 -3.72 7.81
C ILE A 263 18.07 -2.83 7.32
N SER A 264 19.32 -3.28 7.47
CA SER A 264 20.49 -2.50 7.01
C SER A 264 20.49 -2.31 5.51
N ASP A 265 20.22 -3.37 4.74
CA ASP A 265 20.21 -3.30 3.28
C ASP A 265 19.10 -2.35 2.78
N PHE A 266 17.94 -2.38 3.44
CA PHE A 266 16.83 -1.49 3.10
C PHE A 266 17.20 -0.02 3.38
N ILE A 267 17.78 0.29 4.54
CA ILE A 267 18.19 1.65 4.92
C ILE A 267 19.24 2.22 3.96
N GLU A 268 20.19 1.42 3.49
CA GLU A 268 21.20 1.88 2.51
C GLU A 268 20.61 2.35 1.18
N ASN A 269 19.42 1.84 0.83
CA ASN A 269 18.72 2.16 -0.40
C ASN A 269 17.75 3.33 -0.27
N LEU A 270 17.45 3.78 0.95
CA LEU A 270 16.70 5.00 1.19
C LEU A 270 17.51 6.26 0.84
N SER A 271 16.82 7.38 0.69
CA SER A 271 17.40 8.70 0.51
C SER A 271 18.07 9.22 1.78
N SER A 272 17.51 8.86 2.94
CA SER A 272 18.09 9.13 4.27
C SER A 272 17.72 8.02 5.26
N ALA A 273 18.50 7.87 6.33
CA ALA A 273 18.19 6.91 7.39
C ALA A 273 16.90 7.28 8.17
N ASP A 274 16.56 8.57 8.22
CA ASP A 274 15.34 9.05 8.88
C ASP A 274 14.07 8.59 8.14
N GLU A 275 14.16 8.35 6.83
CA GLU A 275 13.01 7.86 6.04
C GLU A 275 12.54 6.47 6.49
N PHE A 276 13.42 5.65 7.05
CA PHE A 276 13.02 4.36 7.59
C PHE A 276 11.99 4.55 8.71
N LYS A 277 12.26 5.51 9.59
CA LYS A 277 11.34 5.88 10.66
C LYS A 277 10.06 6.50 10.09
N ASN A 278 10.16 7.40 9.11
CA ASN A 278 8.98 8.01 8.50
C ASN A 278 8.04 6.96 7.87
N LEU A 279 8.59 5.98 7.14
CA LEU A 279 7.82 4.89 6.53
C LEU A 279 7.15 4.00 7.60
N LYS A 280 7.85 3.76 8.73
CA LYS A 280 7.33 3.00 9.86
C LYS A 280 6.23 3.75 10.61
N ASP A 281 6.45 5.02 10.93
CA ASP A 281 5.50 5.90 11.60
C ASP A 281 4.24 6.15 10.73
N ALA A 282 4.40 6.10 9.40
CA ALA A 282 3.30 6.12 8.43
C ALA A 282 2.62 4.75 8.24
N PHE A 283 3.04 3.71 8.99
CA PHE A 283 2.53 2.34 8.91
C PHE A 283 2.63 1.72 7.51
N LEU A 284 3.63 2.09 6.71
CA LEU A 284 3.81 1.55 5.35
C LEU A 284 4.69 0.29 5.34
N ILE A 285 5.59 0.16 6.31
CA ILE A 285 6.50 -0.98 6.44
C ILE A 285 6.36 -1.65 7.81
N ILE A 286 6.76 -2.91 7.87
CA ILE A 286 6.88 -3.70 9.09
C ILE A 286 8.24 -4.40 9.15
N GLU A 287 8.65 -4.78 10.37
CA GLU A 287 9.84 -5.58 10.62
C GLU A 287 9.40 -6.99 11.07
N GLU A 288 9.78 -8.01 10.30
CA GLU A 288 9.49 -9.42 10.61
C GLU A 288 10.77 -10.24 10.38
N ASP A 289 11.18 -11.02 11.39
CA ASP A 289 12.38 -11.87 11.33
C ASP A 289 13.67 -11.15 10.88
N GLY A 290 13.84 -9.90 11.31
CA GLY A 290 15.02 -9.07 10.96
C GLY A 290 15.02 -8.56 9.52
N LYS A 291 13.90 -8.72 8.81
CA LYS A 291 13.68 -8.22 7.46
C LYS A 291 12.63 -7.13 7.43
N VAL A 292 12.63 -6.36 6.35
CA VAL A 292 11.64 -5.32 6.08
C VAL A 292 10.65 -5.85 5.06
N ASP A 293 9.36 -5.64 5.32
CA ASP A 293 8.26 -5.91 4.39
C ASP A 293 7.30 -4.71 4.36
N LEU A 294 6.44 -4.64 3.35
CA LEU A 294 5.31 -3.73 3.37
C LEU A 294 4.29 -4.22 4.40
N SER A 295 3.71 -3.28 5.15
CA SER A 295 2.50 -3.56 5.91
C SER A 295 1.34 -3.86 4.96
N LEU A 296 0.19 -4.34 5.48
CA LEU A 296 -0.98 -4.51 4.63
C LEU A 296 -1.44 -3.18 4.00
N LEU A 297 -1.39 -2.09 4.77
CA LEU A 297 -1.70 -0.74 4.28
C LEU A 297 -0.69 -0.30 3.21
N GLY A 298 0.60 -0.50 3.45
CA GLY A 298 1.67 -0.18 2.51
C GLY A 298 1.54 -0.96 1.21
N ALA A 299 1.24 -2.26 1.27
CA ALA A 299 1.00 -3.09 0.09
C ALA A 299 -0.23 -2.64 -0.71
N MET A 300 -1.32 -2.26 -0.04
CA MET A 300 -2.53 -1.74 -0.69
C MET A 300 -2.26 -0.40 -1.37
N LEU A 301 -1.61 0.52 -0.68
CA LEU A 301 -1.23 1.83 -1.22
C LEU A 301 -0.26 1.69 -2.40
N TYR A 302 0.73 0.79 -2.29
CA TYR A 302 1.66 0.50 -3.39
C TYR A 302 0.94 -0.07 -4.61
N ASN A 303 -0.03 -0.98 -4.42
CA ASN A 303 -0.84 -1.49 -5.53
C ASN A 303 -1.65 -0.38 -6.21
N LYS A 304 -2.26 0.54 -5.43
CA LYS A 304 -3.00 1.68 -5.98
C LYS A 304 -2.07 2.66 -6.72
N TYR A 305 -0.86 2.90 -6.18
CA TYR A 305 0.19 3.65 -6.85
C TYR A 305 0.54 3.03 -8.21
N GLU A 306 0.83 1.72 -8.23
CA GLU A 306 1.14 0.96 -9.43
C GLU A 306 0.00 0.92 -10.47
N GLU A 307 -1.26 0.92 -10.01
CA GLU A 307 -2.44 1.06 -10.88
C GLU A 307 -2.52 2.47 -11.47
N SER A 308 -2.33 3.51 -10.66
CA SER A 308 -2.37 4.90 -11.12
C SER A 308 -1.26 5.24 -12.13
N GLU A 309 -0.07 4.64 -11.98
CA GLU A 309 1.04 4.74 -12.95
C GLU A 309 0.73 4.02 -14.27
N LYS A 310 -0.09 2.95 -14.23
CA LYS A 310 -0.48 2.18 -15.41
C LYS A 310 -1.68 2.80 -16.15
N GLU A 311 -2.70 3.23 -15.42
CA GLU A 311 -3.95 3.77 -15.98
C GLU A 311 -3.73 5.11 -16.69
N ASN A 312 -2.80 5.93 -16.22
CA ASN A 312 -2.50 7.20 -16.87
C ASN A 312 -1.65 7.05 -18.14
N GLY A 313 -1.17 5.85 -18.50
CA GLY A 313 -0.18 5.65 -19.58
C GLY A 313 1.16 6.38 -19.33
N PHE A 314 1.23 7.17 -18.27
CA PHE A 314 2.40 7.86 -17.75
C PHE A 314 3.15 6.89 -16.84
N ASN A 315 3.99 6.07 -17.46
CA ASN A 315 5.03 5.42 -16.69
C ASN A 315 6.02 6.52 -16.27
N SER A 316 6.05 6.92 -14.99
CA SER A 316 6.97 7.96 -14.48
C SER A 316 8.43 7.68 -14.85
N TYR A 317 8.82 6.39 -14.99
CA TYR A 317 10.13 6.00 -15.52
C TYR A 317 10.34 6.44 -16.98
N SER A 318 9.31 6.29 -17.81
CA SER A 318 9.36 6.73 -19.21
C SER A 318 9.44 8.24 -19.32
N LEU A 319 8.70 8.97 -18.47
CA LEU A 319 8.72 10.43 -18.45
C LEU A 319 10.06 10.96 -17.93
N LEU A 320 10.57 10.39 -16.83
CA LEU A 320 11.89 10.74 -16.29
C LEU A 320 12.98 10.42 -17.30
N GLY A 321 12.93 9.26 -17.95
CA GLY A 321 13.82 8.89 -19.04
C GLY A 321 13.82 9.95 -20.15
N LYS A 322 12.63 10.33 -20.63
CA LYS A 322 12.47 11.37 -21.67
C LYS A 322 12.96 12.74 -21.22
N ILE A 323 12.72 13.13 -19.96
CA ILE A 323 13.27 14.37 -19.39
C ILE A 323 14.80 14.29 -19.41
N MET A 324 15.40 13.17 -19.01
CA MET A 324 16.85 13.01 -19.01
C MET A 324 17.44 13.06 -20.42
N GLU A 325 16.78 12.47 -21.42
CA GLU A 325 17.14 12.61 -22.84
C GLU A 325 17.14 14.09 -23.27
N VAL A 326 16.08 14.84 -22.95
CA VAL A 326 15.98 16.28 -23.24
C VAL A 326 17.08 17.07 -22.54
N LYS A 327 17.39 16.77 -21.28
CA LYS A 327 18.46 17.46 -20.53
C LYS A 327 19.85 17.20 -21.11
N VAL A 328 20.10 15.99 -21.59
CA VAL A 328 21.33 15.65 -22.32
C VAL A 328 21.37 16.37 -23.66
N TYR A 329 20.27 16.39 -24.41
CA TYR A 329 20.13 17.14 -25.66
C TYR A 329 20.43 18.63 -25.46
N GLU A 330 19.83 19.27 -24.46
CA GLU A 330 20.07 20.68 -24.13
C GLU A 330 21.55 20.96 -23.83
N TYR A 331 22.21 20.04 -23.13
CA TYR A 331 23.65 20.13 -22.87
C TYR A 331 24.44 20.11 -24.17
N PHE A 332 24.25 19.10 -25.04
CA PHE A 332 24.97 19.00 -26.30
C PHE A 332 24.65 20.14 -27.28
N GLN A 333 23.41 20.63 -27.31
CA GLN A 333 23.02 21.81 -28.09
C GLN A 333 23.77 23.07 -27.66
N LYS A 334 24.02 23.24 -26.36
CA LYS A 334 24.83 24.35 -25.83
C LYS A 334 26.31 24.20 -26.15
N GLN A 335 26.84 22.98 -26.10
CA GLN A 335 28.25 22.73 -26.43
C GLN A 335 28.53 22.91 -27.93
N PHE A 336 27.57 22.56 -28.78
CA PHE A 336 27.73 22.55 -30.23
C PHE A 336 26.63 23.37 -30.92
N PRO A 337 26.62 24.71 -30.77
CA PRO A 337 25.52 25.56 -31.24
C PRO A 337 25.35 25.56 -32.77
N LYS A 338 26.39 25.18 -33.52
CA LYS A 338 26.36 25.04 -34.99
C LYS A 338 26.17 23.60 -35.47
N GLY A 339 26.21 22.62 -34.57
CA GLY A 339 26.00 21.21 -34.89
C GLY A 339 24.53 20.93 -35.17
N LYS A 340 24.27 19.78 -35.79
CA LYS A 340 22.92 19.23 -35.90
C LYS A 340 22.69 18.28 -34.73
N ILE A 341 21.77 18.64 -33.84
CA ILE A 341 21.43 17.83 -32.67
C ILE A 341 19.96 17.40 -32.78
N VAL A 342 19.71 16.11 -32.60
CA VAL A 342 18.37 15.51 -32.78
C VAL A 342 18.08 14.59 -31.60
N LEU A 343 16.85 14.67 -31.07
CA LEU A 343 16.30 13.70 -30.13
C LEU A 343 15.67 12.54 -30.91
N GLY A 344 15.99 11.30 -30.55
CA GLY A 344 15.38 10.10 -31.16
C GLY A 344 15.68 9.97 -32.64
N GLN A 345 16.96 10.04 -33.04
CA GLN A 345 17.36 9.92 -34.45
C GLN A 345 17.29 8.45 -34.90
N PRO A 346 16.47 8.11 -35.92
CA PRO A 346 16.47 6.78 -36.49
C PRO A 346 17.78 6.49 -37.22
N VAL A 347 18.38 5.34 -36.93
CA VAL A 347 19.65 4.87 -37.48
C VAL A 347 19.57 3.47 -38.07
N GLY A 348 18.36 2.92 -38.21
CA GLY A 348 18.14 1.61 -38.83
C GLY A 348 16.76 1.06 -38.51
N LYS A 349 16.52 -0.19 -38.89
CA LYS A 349 15.31 -0.93 -38.53
C LYS A 349 15.64 -2.37 -38.13
N SER A 350 14.86 -2.90 -37.20
CA SER A 350 14.86 -4.32 -36.83
C SER A 350 14.24 -5.20 -37.91
N VAL A 351 14.39 -6.52 -37.78
CA VAL A 351 13.75 -7.53 -38.65
C VAL A 351 12.21 -7.41 -38.64
N GLU A 352 11.64 -6.88 -37.56
CA GLU A 352 10.21 -6.64 -37.38
C GLU A 352 9.77 -5.23 -37.86
N ASP A 353 10.62 -4.53 -38.63
CA ASP A 353 10.42 -3.16 -39.18
C ASP A 353 10.30 -2.03 -38.13
N HIS A 354 10.56 -2.30 -36.85
CA HIS A 354 10.70 -1.25 -35.84
C HIS A 354 12.01 -0.48 -36.01
N ALA A 355 11.95 0.86 -35.98
CA ALA A 355 13.15 1.70 -36.06
C ALA A 355 14.06 1.51 -34.84
N TYR A 356 15.37 1.54 -35.09
CA TYR A 356 16.36 1.71 -34.03
C TYR A 356 16.71 3.17 -33.95
N ASP A 357 16.49 3.76 -32.78
CA ASP A 357 16.71 5.19 -32.55
C ASP A 357 17.83 5.40 -31.54
N LEU A 358 18.66 6.42 -31.78
CA LEU A 358 19.57 6.98 -30.79
C LEU A 358 18.81 8.00 -29.95
N ASP A 359 18.88 7.90 -28.63
CA ASP A 359 18.20 8.84 -27.73
C ASP A 359 18.61 10.30 -28.01
N VAL A 360 19.92 10.54 -28.17
CA VAL A 360 20.47 11.84 -28.63
C VAL A 360 21.50 11.61 -29.74
N PHE A 361 21.37 12.35 -30.82
CA PHE A 361 22.29 12.36 -31.95
C PHE A 361 22.90 13.75 -32.11
N VAL A 362 24.22 13.81 -32.30
CA VAL A 362 24.96 15.05 -32.53
C VAL A 362 25.83 14.86 -33.76
N GLU A 363 25.71 15.73 -34.76
CA GLU A 363 26.53 15.73 -35.96
C GLU A 363 27.21 17.08 -36.12
N ILE A 364 28.55 17.05 -36.19
CA ILE A 364 29.40 18.24 -36.32
C ILE A 364 30.48 17.89 -37.33
N ASP A 365 30.46 18.56 -38.48
CA ASP A 365 31.38 18.30 -39.59
C ASP A 365 31.41 16.79 -39.95
N GLU A 366 32.57 16.15 -39.80
CA GLU A 366 32.80 14.72 -40.07
C GLU A 366 32.67 13.81 -38.83
N GLU A 367 32.20 14.35 -37.70
CA GLU A 367 32.01 13.62 -36.46
C GLU A 367 30.53 13.42 -36.12
N ILE A 368 30.21 12.23 -35.60
CA ILE A 368 28.89 11.90 -35.04
C ILE A 368 29.04 11.42 -33.61
N TRP A 369 28.19 11.90 -32.71
CA TRP A 369 28.02 11.35 -31.37
C TRP A 369 26.65 10.68 -31.30
N GLY A 370 26.66 9.35 -31.16
CA GLY A 370 25.47 8.56 -30.90
C GLY A 370 25.37 8.25 -29.42
N ILE A 371 24.30 8.72 -28.79
CA ILE A 371 24.18 8.74 -27.34
C ILE A 371 22.92 7.99 -26.92
N GLU A 372 23.09 7.11 -25.94
CA GLU A 372 21.99 6.42 -25.29
C GLU A 372 21.91 6.80 -23.82
N VAL A 373 20.73 7.24 -23.38
CA VAL A 373 20.46 7.73 -22.03
C VAL A 373 19.63 6.69 -21.30
N LYS A 374 20.16 6.14 -20.20
CA LYS A 374 19.48 5.09 -19.44
C LYS A 374 19.57 5.32 -17.94
N PRO A 375 18.57 4.90 -17.15
CA PRO A 375 18.75 4.86 -15.71
C PRO A 375 19.84 3.83 -15.36
N GLN A 376 20.53 4.05 -14.24
CA GLN A 376 21.60 3.16 -13.79
C GLN A 376 21.16 1.70 -13.58
N ASN A 377 19.88 1.43 -13.33
CA ASN A 377 19.35 0.09 -13.08
C ASN A 377 19.05 -0.74 -14.36
N VAL A 378 19.39 -0.25 -15.54
CA VAL A 378 19.21 -1.01 -16.79
C VAL A 378 20.08 -2.28 -16.81
N ASP A 379 19.52 -3.39 -17.34
CA ASP A 379 20.29 -4.60 -17.57
C ASP A 379 21.37 -4.34 -18.64
N VAL A 380 22.64 -4.57 -18.30
CA VAL A 380 23.78 -4.30 -19.19
C VAL A 380 24.02 -5.44 -20.17
N LEU A 381 24.00 -6.68 -19.66
CA LEU A 381 24.31 -7.91 -20.40
C LEU A 381 23.04 -8.70 -20.70
N ILE A 382 23.04 -9.42 -21.82
CA ILE A 382 22.00 -10.39 -22.14
C ILE A 382 22.20 -11.64 -21.25
N ARG A 383 21.11 -12.13 -20.67
CA ARG A 383 21.08 -13.41 -19.93
C ARG A 383 20.13 -14.39 -20.62
N ASP A 384 20.44 -15.68 -20.50
CA ASP A 384 19.69 -16.73 -21.19
C ASP A 384 18.22 -16.81 -20.74
N ASP A 385 17.98 -16.55 -19.46
CA ASP A 385 16.67 -16.56 -18.79
C ASP A 385 15.78 -15.35 -19.14
N MET A 386 16.30 -14.34 -19.84
CA MET A 386 15.53 -13.15 -20.20
C MET A 386 14.52 -13.42 -21.32
N SER A 387 13.34 -12.82 -21.21
CA SER A 387 12.37 -12.76 -22.30
C SER A 387 12.92 -11.94 -23.48
N THR A 388 12.43 -12.22 -24.70
CA THR A 388 12.85 -11.49 -25.91
C THR A 388 12.69 -9.98 -25.76
N LYS A 389 11.59 -9.52 -25.15
CA LYS A 389 11.36 -8.09 -24.87
C LYS A 389 12.46 -7.51 -23.99
N LYS A 390 12.80 -8.19 -22.89
CA LYS A 390 13.81 -7.73 -21.94
C LYS A 390 15.22 -7.76 -22.55
N LYS A 391 15.54 -8.74 -23.41
CA LYS A 391 16.81 -8.77 -24.16
C LYS A 391 17.00 -7.50 -25.01
N LYS A 392 15.93 -7.06 -25.71
CA LYS A 392 15.95 -5.84 -26.56
C LYS A 392 16.24 -4.54 -25.78
N GLU A 393 16.00 -4.52 -24.47
CA GLU A 393 16.23 -3.37 -23.61
C GLU A 393 17.67 -3.27 -23.08
N THR A 394 18.47 -4.34 -23.21
CA THR A 394 19.84 -4.38 -22.68
C THR A 394 20.82 -3.51 -23.49
N ILE A 395 21.88 -3.04 -22.84
CA ILE A 395 22.95 -2.30 -23.54
C ILE A 395 23.66 -3.22 -24.54
N GLU A 396 23.94 -4.47 -24.18
CA GLU A 396 24.56 -5.44 -25.07
C GLU A 396 23.77 -5.64 -26.37
N TYR A 397 22.45 -5.77 -26.31
CA TYR A 397 21.60 -5.86 -27.50
C TYR A 397 21.75 -4.62 -28.39
N LYS A 398 21.76 -3.42 -27.79
CA LYS A 398 21.92 -2.15 -28.52
C LYS A 398 23.27 -2.07 -29.25
N CYS A 399 24.32 -2.63 -28.67
CA CYS A 399 25.65 -2.73 -29.28
C CYS A 399 25.68 -3.73 -30.44
N GLU A 400 25.07 -4.89 -30.26
CA GLU A 400 25.17 -5.99 -31.23
C GLU A 400 24.32 -5.78 -32.48
N ILE A 401 23.02 -5.50 -32.28
CA ILE A 401 22.03 -5.44 -33.37
C ILE A 401 21.05 -4.28 -33.27
N GLY A 402 21.11 -3.48 -32.19
CA GLY A 402 20.25 -2.32 -32.01
C GLY A 402 20.83 -1.00 -32.54
N ALA A 403 20.58 0.09 -31.82
CA ALA A 403 20.90 1.46 -32.27
C ALA A 403 22.39 1.69 -32.53
N PHE A 404 23.28 1.20 -31.68
CA PHE A 404 24.73 1.39 -31.87
C PHE A 404 25.26 0.54 -33.01
N GLY A 405 24.88 -0.73 -33.09
CA GLY A 405 25.25 -1.61 -34.21
C GLY A 405 24.78 -1.02 -35.56
N SER A 406 23.55 -0.48 -35.59
CA SER A 406 22.99 0.16 -36.78
C SER A 406 23.69 1.49 -37.12
N ALA A 407 24.01 2.32 -36.13
CA ALA A 407 24.76 3.56 -36.33
C ALA A 407 26.14 3.31 -36.94
N ILE A 408 26.86 2.28 -36.48
CA ILE A 408 28.16 1.87 -37.06
C ILE A 408 27.99 1.46 -38.53
N ALA A 409 26.91 0.75 -38.85
CA ALA A 409 26.63 0.32 -40.22
C ALA A 409 26.25 1.50 -41.15
N CYS A 410 25.50 2.48 -40.64
CA CYS A 410 24.99 3.62 -41.40
C CYS A 410 26.03 4.73 -41.61
N PHE A 411 26.96 4.93 -40.68
CA PHE A 411 27.87 6.09 -40.68
C PHE A 411 29.34 5.71 -40.84
N LYS A 412 29.64 4.77 -41.74
CA LYS A 412 31.01 4.22 -41.94
C LYS A 412 32.07 5.27 -42.34
N GLU A 413 31.65 6.30 -43.06
CA GLU A 413 32.55 7.35 -43.57
C GLU A 413 32.78 8.49 -42.56
N LYS A 414 32.09 8.46 -41.40
CA LYS A 414 32.19 9.49 -40.36
C LYS A 414 32.88 8.95 -39.12
N LYS A 415 33.50 9.85 -38.37
CA LYS A 415 34.10 9.51 -37.07
C LYS A 415 33.01 9.42 -36.01
N LEU A 416 32.68 8.19 -35.62
CA LEU A 416 31.59 7.88 -34.69
C LEU A 416 32.09 7.77 -33.24
N HIS A 417 31.45 8.50 -32.34
CA HIS A 417 31.61 8.40 -30.89
C HIS A 417 30.32 7.84 -30.29
N LEU A 418 30.40 6.68 -29.62
CA LEU A 418 29.22 6.04 -29.01
C LEU A 418 29.28 6.15 -27.49
N LEU A 419 28.20 6.66 -26.90
CA LEU A 419 28.15 7.00 -25.48
C LEU A 419 26.93 6.37 -24.82
N VAL A 420 27.15 5.70 -23.69
CA VAL A 420 26.08 5.36 -22.75
C VAL A 420 26.15 6.35 -21.59
N ILE A 421 25.11 7.17 -21.45
CA ILE A 421 24.92 8.08 -20.33
C ILE A 421 23.97 7.40 -19.34
N MET A 422 24.53 6.94 -18.24
CA MET A 422 23.71 6.45 -17.14
C MET A 422 23.42 7.56 -16.15
N TYR A 423 22.15 7.76 -15.79
CA TYR A 423 21.79 8.74 -14.78
C TYR A 423 21.39 8.12 -13.46
N HIS A 424 21.94 8.67 -12.38
CA HIS A 424 21.55 8.37 -11.01
C HIS A 424 22.21 9.33 -10.00
N HIS A 425 21.60 9.57 -8.84
CA HIS A 425 22.17 10.45 -7.81
C HIS A 425 23.33 9.81 -7.01
N LYS A 426 23.36 8.46 -6.95
CA LYS A 426 24.47 7.64 -6.41
C LYS A 426 25.34 7.10 -7.55
N GLU A 427 26.62 6.83 -7.29
CA GLU A 427 27.53 6.22 -8.28
C GLU A 427 27.14 4.75 -8.58
N PRO A 428 27.52 4.21 -9.74
CA PRO A 428 27.37 2.78 -10.05
C PRO A 428 28.05 1.87 -9.04
N ASN A 429 27.32 0.83 -8.60
CA ASN A 429 27.85 -0.12 -7.63
C ASN A 429 28.87 -1.09 -8.27
N LYS A 430 29.58 -1.86 -7.44
CA LYS A 430 30.62 -2.79 -7.91
C LYS A 430 30.11 -3.81 -8.93
N PHE A 431 28.89 -4.32 -8.76
CA PHE A 431 28.30 -5.31 -9.68
C PHE A 431 28.03 -4.70 -11.06
N GLN A 432 27.49 -3.48 -11.11
CA GLN A 432 27.28 -2.73 -12.34
C GLN A 432 28.61 -2.45 -13.05
N ILE A 433 29.63 -2.05 -12.29
CA ILE A 433 30.97 -1.83 -12.80
C ILE A 433 31.55 -3.10 -13.45
N GLU A 434 31.39 -4.28 -12.85
CA GLU A 434 31.84 -5.54 -13.45
C GLU A 434 31.10 -5.87 -14.76
N ASN A 435 29.80 -5.59 -14.83
CA ASN A 435 29.06 -5.74 -16.09
C ASN A 435 29.55 -4.77 -17.18
N PHE A 436 29.87 -3.52 -16.84
CA PHE A 436 30.49 -2.58 -17.78
C PHE A 436 31.84 -3.10 -18.28
N LYS A 437 32.68 -3.63 -17.39
CA LYS A 437 33.97 -4.23 -17.77
C LYS A 437 33.78 -5.40 -18.72
N SER A 438 32.81 -6.29 -18.44
CA SER A 438 32.50 -7.42 -19.29
C SER A 438 32.09 -6.95 -20.69
N LEU A 439 31.18 -5.98 -20.77
CA LEU A 439 30.71 -5.45 -22.04
C LEU A 439 31.81 -4.71 -22.82
N ASN A 440 32.64 -3.92 -22.14
CA ASN A 440 33.75 -3.18 -22.75
C ASN A 440 34.83 -4.11 -23.35
N LYS A 441 34.98 -5.35 -22.86
CA LYS A 441 35.85 -6.36 -23.50
C LYS A 441 35.35 -6.75 -24.89
N LYS A 442 34.03 -6.75 -25.10
CA LYS A 442 33.37 -7.07 -26.39
C LYS A 442 33.23 -5.82 -27.28
N TYR A 443 32.98 -4.67 -26.67
CA TYR A 443 32.70 -3.40 -27.36
C TYR A 443 33.52 -2.24 -26.77
N ASN A 444 34.83 -2.22 -27.07
CA ASN A 444 35.79 -1.28 -26.48
C ASN A 444 35.71 0.17 -27.03
N TYR A 445 34.80 0.43 -27.97
CA TYR A 445 34.59 1.73 -28.59
C TYR A 445 33.53 2.57 -27.87
N ILE A 446 32.87 2.03 -26.84
CA ILE A 446 31.78 2.69 -26.11
C ILE A 446 32.34 3.43 -24.91
N ARG A 447 32.02 4.71 -24.80
CA ARG A 447 32.33 5.54 -23.63
C ARG A 447 31.16 5.51 -22.65
N TRP A 448 31.48 5.40 -21.37
CA TRP A 448 30.49 5.31 -20.30
C TRP A 448 30.53 6.56 -19.46
N LEU A 449 29.43 7.30 -19.45
CA LEU A 449 29.27 8.49 -18.63
C LEU A 449 28.27 8.23 -17.52
N TRP A 450 28.60 8.71 -16.32
CA TRP A 450 27.66 8.85 -15.24
C TRP A 450 27.21 10.31 -15.18
N LEU A 451 25.91 10.52 -15.33
CA LEU A 451 25.25 11.79 -15.11
C LEU A 451 24.67 11.81 -13.70
N LYS A 452 25.19 12.68 -12.84
CA LYS A 452 24.70 12.87 -11.47
C LYS A 452 23.65 14.00 -11.41
N PRO A 453 22.34 13.71 -11.53
CA PRO A 453 21.30 14.71 -11.33
C PRO A 453 21.28 15.23 -9.89
N LYS A 454 20.59 16.35 -9.65
CA LYS A 454 20.33 16.83 -8.27
C LYS A 454 19.52 15.77 -7.50
N PRO A 455 19.68 15.64 -6.16
CA PRO A 455 18.98 14.61 -5.39
C PRO A 455 17.45 14.57 -5.62
N ASN A 456 16.81 15.72 -5.80
CA ASN A 456 15.37 15.87 -6.02
C ASN A 456 14.93 15.96 -7.49
N TYR A 457 15.76 15.50 -8.45
CA TYR A 457 15.47 15.65 -9.88
C TYR A 457 14.19 14.96 -10.37
N LYS A 458 13.66 14.00 -9.60
CA LYS A 458 12.40 13.31 -9.90
C LYS A 458 11.19 14.22 -9.68
N GLY A 459 11.18 15.01 -8.60
CA GLY A 459 10.10 15.95 -8.26
C GLY A 459 10.34 17.39 -8.72
N ASN A 460 11.55 17.72 -9.18
CA ASN A 460 11.91 19.06 -9.65
C ASN A 460 12.71 18.97 -10.95
N VAL A 461 12.08 19.35 -12.07
CA VAL A 461 12.67 19.33 -13.43
C VAL A 461 13.34 20.66 -13.81
N ASN A 462 13.26 21.68 -12.95
CA ASN A 462 13.86 23.00 -13.19
C ASN A 462 15.35 23.01 -12.83
N TRP A 463 16.12 22.24 -13.58
CA TRP A 463 17.58 22.20 -13.48
C TRP A 463 18.20 21.94 -14.85
N SER A 464 19.49 22.22 -14.98
CA SER A 464 20.26 22.03 -16.21
C SER A 464 21.39 21.01 -15.98
N VAL A 465 21.74 20.30 -17.04
CA VAL A 465 22.96 19.50 -17.09
C VAL A 465 24.12 20.41 -17.48
N ASP A 466 25.20 20.33 -16.72
CA ASP A 466 26.47 21.00 -17.00
C ASP A 466 27.63 20.00 -16.87
N LEU A 467 28.83 20.43 -17.26
CA LEU A 467 30.01 19.57 -17.34
C LEU A 467 30.40 18.98 -15.97
N SER A 468 30.12 19.67 -14.87
CA SER A 468 30.42 19.18 -13.51
C SER A 468 29.54 18.01 -13.08
N LYS A 469 28.45 17.75 -13.82
CA LYS A 469 27.52 16.64 -13.56
C LYS A 469 27.92 15.35 -14.26
N PHE A 470 28.87 15.40 -15.19
CA PHE A 470 29.35 14.23 -15.90
C PHE A 470 30.66 13.72 -15.32
N LYS A 471 30.71 12.42 -15.10
CA LYS A 471 31.96 11.68 -14.95
C LYS A 471 32.07 10.61 -16.01
N GLU A 472 33.29 10.31 -16.44
CA GLU A 472 33.58 9.24 -17.39
C GLU A 472 34.24 8.06 -16.67
N PHE A 473 33.81 6.84 -17.00
CA PHE A 473 34.40 5.66 -16.41
C PHE A 473 35.73 5.32 -17.07
N ASN A 474 36.80 5.31 -16.29
CA ASN A 474 38.12 4.93 -16.74
C ASN A 474 38.33 3.42 -16.57
N PHE A 475 38.33 2.68 -17.67
CA PHE A 475 38.49 1.22 -17.65
C PHE A 475 39.90 0.75 -17.26
N GLN A 476 40.89 1.64 -17.16
CA GLN A 476 42.25 1.31 -16.70
C GLN A 476 42.39 1.46 -15.19
N THR A 477 41.85 2.54 -14.62
CA THR A 477 41.95 2.83 -13.18
C THR A 477 40.74 2.34 -12.39
N PHE A 478 39.63 2.04 -13.07
CA PHE A 478 38.32 1.74 -12.50
C PHE A 478 37.76 2.88 -11.63
N GLN A 479 38.08 4.11 -12.01
CA GLN A 479 37.62 5.33 -11.36
C GLN A 479 36.71 6.14 -12.29
N TRP A 480 35.89 7.00 -11.69
CA TRP A 480 35.07 7.98 -12.40
C TRP A 480 35.85 9.29 -12.50
N ASP A 481 36.37 9.58 -13.68
CA ASP A 481 37.16 10.77 -13.98
C ASP A 481 36.27 11.91 -14.47
N ASN A 482 36.77 13.16 -14.44
CA ASN A 482 36.04 14.28 -15.02
C ASN A 482 35.89 14.08 -16.54
N PHE A 483 34.65 14.09 -17.01
CA PHE A 483 34.38 14.03 -18.44
C PHE A 483 34.86 15.32 -19.10
N SER A 484 35.58 15.19 -20.21
CA SER A 484 35.89 16.33 -21.08
C SER A 484 35.54 16.00 -22.52
N ILE A 485 34.85 16.93 -23.15
CA ILE A 485 34.80 17.02 -24.61
C ILE A 485 36.14 17.65 -24.98
N LYS A 486 37.06 16.91 -25.59
CA LYS A 486 38.30 17.52 -26.08
C LYS A 486 37.90 18.62 -27.07
N ASN A 487 38.14 19.88 -26.70
CA ASN A 487 37.79 21.04 -27.52
C ASN A 487 38.49 20.93 -28.88
N HIS A 488 37.73 20.73 -29.95
CA HIS A 488 38.10 21.23 -31.27
C HIS A 488 37.64 22.69 -31.36
N GLN A 489 38.30 23.56 -30.60
CA GLN A 489 38.43 24.97 -30.96
C GLN A 489 39.86 25.15 -31.47
N ASN A 490 40.02 24.97 -32.77
CA ASN A 490 41.02 25.66 -33.59
C ASN A 490 40.33 26.03 -34.89
#